data_AF-A0A4Z0YBC0-F1
#
_entry.id   AF-A0A4Z0YBC0-F1
#
_cell.length_a   1.000
_cell.length_b   1.000
_cell.length_c   1.000
_cell.angle_alpha   90.00
_cell.angle_beta   90.00
_cell.angle_gamma   90.00
#
_symmetry.space_group_name_H-M   'P 1'
#
loop_
_entity.id
_entity.type
_entity.pdbx_description
1 polymer ?
#
loop_
_entity_poly.entity_id
_entity_poly.type
_entity_poly.pdbx_seq_one_letter_code
_entity_poly.pdbx_strand_id
1 'polypeptide(L)'
;MITINFSQYCKNIYPYCQQISSQGLFVSKLFVAGGSSYFSASITADKEYQKKLYNGSKPLTQNLKDSFPANIQLDALVGLFEKHLKDDKVRQAMTAFAIPVSLEPARDTFSRALALQFRNLIKSYDSDVDDIVAMEYQRLLIEPADEKPQSLAPLYPGDGAYVLEFLPMRIYSKKCYEQFDHTWVIRNTGNQTWRGRKLVFVNHADVRPRTETNYIEIPDVAPGKDIKITTSFDTRGFEGHYDCLWEMQDSEGNDCFPNNKRLFNVTIESKFEIK
;
A
#
# COMPACT_ATOMS: atom_id res chain seq x y z
N MET A 1 13.63 6.31 19.98
CA MET A 1 13.50 6.48 18.52
C MET A 1 14.43 7.61 18.11
N ILE A 2 15.09 7.52 16.95
CA ILE A 2 15.93 8.63 16.46
C ILE A 2 14.97 9.67 15.86
N THR A 3 15.11 10.93 16.27
CA THR A 3 14.30 12.03 15.74
C THR A 3 15.07 12.80 14.68
N ILE A 4 14.33 13.43 13.77
CA ILE A 4 14.85 14.25 12.69
C ILE A 4 13.94 15.47 12.49
N ASN A 5 14.55 16.63 12.28
CA ASN A 5 13.83 17.83 11.85
C ASN A 5 14.07 18.13 10.37
N PHE A 6 13.33 19.10 9.85
CA PHE A 6 13.38 19.49 8.44
C PHE A 6 14.80 19.84 7.95
N SER A 7 15.57 20.56 8.76
CA SER A 7 16.93 20.95 8.40
C SER A 7 17.85 19.73 8.26
N GLN A 8 17.79 18.82 9.24
CA GLN A 8 18.58 17.60 9.23
C GLN A 8 18.17 16.69 8.06
N TYR A 9 16.87 16.54 7.82
CA TYR A 9 16.33 15.82 6.66
C TYR A 9 16.89 16.35 5.34
N CYS A 10 16.88 17.67 5.14
CA CYS A 10 17.44 18.26 3.92
C CYS A 10 18.95 18.04 3.80
N LYS A 11 19.70 18.17 4.90
CA LYS A 11 21.16 17.96 4.93
C LYS A 11 21.55 16.50 4.66
N ASN A 12 20.71 15.54 5.03
CA ASN A 12 20.92 14.13 4.77
C ASN A 12 20.69 13.73 3.30
N ILE A 13 20.07 14.59 2.48
CA ILE A 13 19.69 14.26 1.09
C ILE A 13 20.45 15.12 0.08
N TYR A 14 20.42 16.44 0.26
CA TYR A 14 20.92 17.40 -0.73
C TYR A 14 22.37 17.14 -1.22
N PRO A 15 23.34 16.75 -0.38
CA PRO A 15 24.71 16.46 -0.83
C PRO A 15 24.80 15.35 -1.90
N TYR A 16 23.79 14.49 -1.95
CA TYR A 16 23.72 13.35 -2.87
C TYR A 16 22.89 13.66 -4.12
N CYS A 17 22.33 14.87 -4.23
CA CYS A 17 21.57 15.30 -5.39
C CYS A 17 22.44 15.85 -6.53
N GLN A 18 21.92 15.79 -7.75
CA GLN A 18 22.43 16.39 -8.97
C GLN A 18 21.45 17.41 -9.55
N GLN A 19 21.94 18.33 -10.39
CA GLN A 19 21.11 19.26 -11.16
C GLN A 19 20.19 20.17 -10.31
N ILE A 20 20.55 20.37 -9.04
CA ILE A 20 19.97 21.39 -8.15
C ILE A 20 21.13 22.24 -7.66
N SER A 21 21.21 23.49 -8.13
CA SER A 21 22.38 24.35 -7.98
C SER A 21 22.54 25.00 -6.61
N SER A 22 21.49 25.01 -5.77
CA SER A 22 21.56 25.58 -4.43
C SER A 22 20.65 24.89 -3.42
N GLN A 23 21.00 25.05 -2.14
CA GLN A 23 20.21 24.61 -0.99
C GLN A 23 18.81 25.27 -0.98
N GLY A 24 18.73 26.55 -1.32
CA GLY A 24 17.45 27.27 -1.40
C GLY A 24 16.55 26.74 -2.52
N LEU A 25 17.15 26.36 -3.65
CA LEU A 25 16.45 25.76 -4.78
C LEU A 25 15.92 24.36 -4.43
N PHE A 26 16.72 23.57 -3.71
CA PHE A 26 16.30 22.25 -3.21
C PHE A 26 15.06 22.35 -2.32
N VAL A 27 15.08 23.24 -1.33
CA VAL A 27 13.92 23.48 -0.45
C VAL A 27 12.70 23.95 -1.24
N SER A 28 12.89 24.87 -2.21
CA SER A 28 11.78 25.35 -3.05
C SER A 28 11.17 24.22 -3.89
N LYS A 29 12.01 23.35 -4.48
CA LYS A 29 11.57 22.19 -5.25
C LYS A 29 10.83 21.16 -4.39
N LEU A 30 11.28 20.91 -3.16
CA LEU A 30 10.57 20.04 -2.21
C LEU A 30 9.15 20.56 -1.91
N PHE A 31 9.02 21.86 -1.62
CA PHE A 31 7.71 22.46 -1.33
C PHE A 31 6.75 22.34 -2.51
N VAL A 32 7.23 22.68 -3.71
CA VAL A 32 6.40 22.61 -4.92
C VAL A 32 6.05 21.17 -5.28
N ALA A 33 7.01 20.23 -5.19
CA ALA A 33 6.73 18.81 -5.40
C ALA A 33 5.76 18.24 -4.36
N GLY A 34 5.79 18.72 -3.11
CA GLY A 34 4.81 18.35 -2.09
C GLY A 34 3.41 18.98 -2.28
N GLY A 35 3.25 19.89 -3.25
CA GLY A 35 1.99 20.54 -3.61
C GLY A 35 1.79 21.94 -3.01
N SER A 36 2.78 22.50 -2.31
CA SER A 36 2.70 23.88 -1.79
C SER A 36 3.08 24.90 -2.86
N SER A 37 2.27 25.95 -3.00
CA SER A 37 2.55 27.10 -3.87
C SER A 37 3.41 28.18 -3.20
N TYR A 38 3.74 28.04 -1.91
CA TYR A 38 4.39 29.08 -1.10
C TYR A 38 5.73 29.55 -1.67
N PHE A 39 6.51 28.65 -2.26
CA PHE A 39 7.79 28.96 -2.92
C PHE A 39 7.77 28.80 -4.45
N SER A 40 6.59 28.74 -5.07
CA SER A 40 6.43 28.53 -6.52
C SER A 40 7.21 29.54 -7.38
N ALA A 41 7.24 30.82 -6.98
CA ALA A 41 8.00 31.87 -7.67
C ALA A 41 9.53 31.75 -7.52
N SER A 42 10.02 30.83 -6.69
CA SER A 42 11.45 30.67 -6.36
C SER A 42 12.06 29.36 -6.87
N ILE A 43 11.35 28.60 -7.72
CA ILE A 43 11.85 27.33 -8.28
C ILE A 43 12.99 27.49 -9.31
N THR A 44 13.34 28.73 -9.64
CA THR A 44 14.45 29.11 -10.54
C THR A 44 15.43 30.09 -9.89
N ALA A 45 15.18 30.53 -8.65
CA ALA A 45 15.95 31.58 -7.99
C ALA A 45 16.39 31.16 -6.59
N ASP A 46 17.68 31.31 -6.30
CA ASP A 46 18.24 31.06 -4.99
C ASP A 46 17.82 32.16 -4.00
N LYS A 47 17.18 31.78 -2.90
CA LYS A 47 16.58 32.72 -1.95
C LYS A 47 17.05 32.44 -0.52
N GLU A 48 17.37 33.51 0.19
CA GLU A 48 17.99 33.47 1.51
C GLU A 48 17.09 32.80 2.56
N TYR A 49 15.77 32.99 2.50
CA TYR A 49 14.84 32.38 3.45
C TYR A 49 14.85 30.85 3.38
N GLN A 50 14.83 30.28 2.18
CA GLN A 50 14.89 28.85 1.95
C GLN A 50 16.23 28.25 2.38
N LYS A 51 17.34 28.99 2.22
CA LYS A 51 18.63 28.60 2.81
C LYS A 51 18.58 28.55 4.34
N LYS A 52 17.86 29.49 4.96
CA LYS A 52 17.66 29.51 6.42
C LYS A 52 16.82 28.31 6.92
N LEU A 53 15.88 27.82 6.10
CA LEU A 53 15.18 26.56 6.39
C LEU A 53 16.12 25.36 6.25
N TYR A 54 16.90 25.31 5.17
CA TYR A 54 17.88 24.24 4.95
C TYR A 54 18.91 24.14 6.09
N ASN A 55 19.53 25.27 6.46
CA ASN A 55 20.60 25.28 7.44
C ASN A 55 20.12 25.18 8.90
N GLY A 56 18.83 25.41 9.15
CA GLY A 56 18.19 25.32 10.47
C GLY A 56 18.13 26.64 11.24
N SER A 57 18.63 27.75 10.68
CA SER A 57 18.49 29.09 11.27
C SER A 57 17.05 29.59 11.31
N LYS A 58 16.14 28.99 10.52
CA LYS A 58 14.69 29.18 10.63
C LYS A 58 14.01 27.81 10.70
N PRO A 59 13.06 27.61 11.64
CA PRO A 59 12.32 26.38 11.73
C PRO A 59 11.24 26.29 10.63
N LEU A 60 10.78 25.07 10.37
CA LEU A 60 9.58 24.83 9.59
C LEU A 60 8.34 25.18 10.43
N THR A 61 7.82 26.39 10.27
CA THR A 61 6.70 26.90 11.06
C THR A 61 5.35 26.28 10.65
N GLN A 62 4.35 26.38 11.53
CA GLN A 62 3.00 25.89 11.23
C GLN A 62 2.41 26.55 9.97
N ASN A 63 2.58 27.86 9.79
CA ASN A 63 2.12 28.56 8.57
C ASN A 63 2.74 27.98 7.28
N LEU A 64 3.99 27.49 7.33
CA LEU A 64 4.61 26.82 6.19
C LEU A 64 4.00 25.42 5.98
N LYS A 65 3.75 24.68 7.06
CA LYS A 65 3.08 23.36 7.01
C LYS A 65 1.65 23.47 6.46
N ASP A 66 0.92 24.51 6.86
CA ASP A 66 -0.46 24.78 6.42
C ASP A 66 -0.56 25.21 4.94
N SER A 67 0.56 25.58 4.32
CA SER A 67 0.60 25.91 2.89
C SER A 67 0.47 24.68 1.98
N PHE A 68 0.56 23.47 2.54
CA PHE A 68 0.44 22.23 1.80
C PHE A 68 -1.02 21.73 1.76
N PRO A 69 -1.41 21.01 0.69
CA PRO A 69 -2.73 20.38 0.62
C PRO A 69 -2.95 19.33 1.72
N ALA A 70 -4.22 19.01 1.99
CA ALA A 70 -4.59 17.93 2.90
C ALA A 70 -3.90 16.60 2.52
N ASN A 71 -3.83 16.30 1.22
CA ASN A 71 -3.08 15.18 0.68
C ASN A 71 -1.79 15.67 0.02
N ILE A 72 -0.65 15.37 0.65
CA ILE A 72 0.67 15.68 0.08
C ILE A 72 0.85 14.91 -1.23
N GLN A 73 1.38 15.59 -2.26
CA GLN A 73 1.63 15.00 -3.58
C GLN A 73 2.86 14.07 -3.53
N LEU A 74 2.68 12.87 -2.98
CA LEU A 74 3.76 11.91 -2.77
C LEU A 74 4.46 11.52 -4.07
N ASP A 75 3.73 11.20 -5.13
CA ASP A 75 4.36 10.74 -6.39
C ASP A 75 5.21 11.83 -7.06
N ALA A 76 4.82 13.10 -6.91
CA ALA A 76 5.64 14.23 -7.37
C ALA A 76 6.93 14.39 -6.55
N LEU A 77 6.88 14.14 -5.23
CA LEU A 77 8.09 14.07 -4.39
C LEU A 77 8.98 12.88 -4.76
N VAL A 78 8.40 11.70 -5.01
CA VAL A 78 9.16 10.52 -5.47
C VAL A 78 9.86 10.85 -6.78
N GLY A 79 9.15 11.38 -7.77
CA GLY A 79 9.73 11.77 -9.06
C GLY A 79 10.81 12.85 -8.93
N LEU A 80 10.70 13.76 -7.95
CA LEU A 80 11.76 14.72 -7.64
C LEU A 80 13.04 14.00 -7.19
N PHE A 81 12.94 13.06 -6.25
CA PHE A 81 14.10 12.31 -5.74
C PHE A 81 14.68 11.39 -6.80
N GLU A 82 13.87 10.65 -7.55
CA GLU A 82 14.37 9.77 -8.61
C GLU A 82 15.11 10.53 -9.71
N LYS A 83 14.64 11.74 -10.04
CA LYS A 83 15.28 12.59 -11.03
C LYS A 83 16.63 13.16 -10.54
N HIS A 84 16.70 13.53 -9.26
CA HIS A 84 17.80 14.32 -8.75
C HIS A 84 18.77 13.55 -7.85
N LEU A 85 18.46 12.37 -7.34
CA LEU A 85 19.40 11.56 -6.56
C LEU A 85 20.41 10.90 -7.50
N LYS A 86 21.71 11.04 -7.22
CA LYS A 86 22.76 10.43 -8.04
C LYS A 86 22.85 8.93 -7.80
N ASP A 87 22.88 8.14 -8.86
CA ASP A 87 22.92 6.67 -8.81
C ASP A 87 24.11 6.13 -8.02
N ASP A 88 25.30 6.72 -8.23
CA ASP A 88 26.53 6.36 -7.52
C ASP A 88 26.57 6.82 -6.04
N LYS A 89 25.57 7.59 -5.61
CA LYS A 89 25.46 8.13 -4.24
C LYS A 89 24.29 7.57 -3.44
N VAL A 90 23.41 6.77 -4.04
CA VAL A 90 22.23 6.21 -3.37
C VAL A 90 22.61 5.50 -2.07
N ARG A 91 23.65 4.65 -2.10
CA ARG A 91 24.14 3.96 -0.89
C ARG A 91 24.52 4.93 0.22
N GLN A 92 25.25 6.01 -0.10
CA GLN A 92 25.70 6.99 0.88
C GLN A 92 24.53 7.78 1.46
N ALA A 93 23.53 8.11 0.63
CA ALA A 93 22.29 8.73 1.07
C ALA A 93 21.49 7.81 2.00
N MET A 94 21.38 6.52 1.68
CA MET A 94 20.71 5.52 2.53
C MET A 94 21.38 5.41 3.91
N THR A 95 22.71 5.40 3.96
CA THR A 95 23.45 5.38 5.23
C THR A 95 23.21 6.63 6.07
N ALA A 96 22.98 7.80 5.47
CA ALA A 96 22.63 9.02 6.19
C ALA A 96 21.29 8.93 6.94
N PHE A 97 20.43 7.97 6.56
CA PHE A 97 19.16 7.64 7.21
C PHE A 97 19.22 6.31 7.97
N ALA A 98 20.41 5.89 8.39
CA ALA A 98 20.64 4.68 9.17
C ALA A 98 20.12 3.37 8.52
N ILE A 99 19.95 3.34 7.19
CA ILE A 99 19.61 2.11 6.49
C ILE A 99 20.85 1.18 6.49
N PRO A 100 20.72 -0.08 6.96
CA PRO A 100 21.84 -1.02 7.02
C PRO A 100 22.50 -1.25 5.66
N VAL A 101 23.84 -1.34 5.66
CA VAL A 101 24.63 -1.65 4.46
C VAL A 101 24.35 -3.04 3.89
N SER A 102 23.76 -3.94 4.69
CA SER A 102 23.33 -5.28 4.28
C SER A 102 22.10 -5.30 3.37
N LEU A 103 21.31 -4.22 3.33
CA LEU A 103 20.17 -4.12 2.42
C LEU A 103 20.62 -3.55 1.08
N GLU A 104 20.32 -4.23 -0.03
CA GLU A 104 20.62 -3.75 -1.38
C GLU A 104 19.99 -2.37 -1.66
N PRO A 105 20.65 -1.47 -2.43
CA PRO A 105 20.10 -0.16 -2.72
C PRO A 105 19.03 -0.23 -3.82
N ALA A 106 17.80 0.14 -3.49
CA ALA A 106 16.69 0.32 -4.43
C ALA A 106 16.29 1.80 -4.46
N ARG A 107 16.67 2.50 -5.54
CA ARG A 107 16.55 3.98 -5.66
C ARG A 107 15.11 4.46 -5.61
N ASP A 108 14.22 3.78 -6.31
CA ASP A 108 12.77 4.00 -6.35
C ASP A 108 12.14 3.86 -4.96
N THR A 109 12.45 2.75 -4.27
CA THR A 109 11.97 2.43 -2.93
C THR A 109 12.46 3.45 -1.91
N PHE A 110 13.75 3.81 -1.99
CA PHE A 110 14.34 4.84 -1.13
C PHE A 110 13.74 6.22 -1.40
N SER A 111 13.53 6.59 -2.66
CA SER A 111 12.87 7.85 -3.04
C SER A 111 11.46 7.96 -2.45
N ARG A 112 10.72 6.85 -2.41
CA ARG A 112 9.41 6.79 -1.77
C ARG A 112 9.47 6.89 -0.25
N ALA A 113 10.41 6.22 0.40
CA ALA A 113 10.65 6.36 1.84
C ALA A 113 10.98 7.82 2.22
N LEU A 114 11.82 8.51 1.42
CA LEU A 114 12.11 9.93 1.61
C LEU A 114 10.86 10.81 1.50
N ALA A 115 9.97 10.54 0.53
CA ALA A 115 8.72 11.28 0.38
C ALA A 115 7.77 11.08 1.58
N LEU A 116 7.71 9.87 2.14
CA LEU A 116 6.93 9.55 3.33
C LEU A 116 7.45 10.30 4.57
N GLN A 117 8.77 10.37 4.75
CA GLN A 117 9.38 11.18 5.81
C GLN A 117 9.06 12.68 5.65
N PHE A 118 9.12 13.20 4.42
CA PHE A 118 8.73 14.60 4.18
C PHE A 118 7.27 14.85 4.57
N ARG A 119 6.35 13.95 4.19
CA ARG A 119 4.95 14.02 4.62
C ARG A 119 4.83 14.02 6.15
N ASN A 120 5.59 13.18 6.84
CA ASN A 120 5.59 13.13 8.31
C ASN A 120 6.00 14.48 8.93
N LEU A 121 7.07 15.09 8.40
CA LEU A 121 7.55 16.43 8.81
C LEU A 121 6.49 17.52 8.60
N ILE A 122 5.73 17.47 7.50
CA ILE A 122 4.68 18.47 7.22
C ILE A 122 3.44 18.25 8.09
N LYS A 123 3.06 17.00 8.35
CA LYS A 123 1.82 16.67 9.07
C LYS A 123 1.93 16.70 10.59
N SER A 124 3.13 16.52 11.13
CA SER A 124 3.35 16.64 12.57
C SER A 124 3.21 18.09 13.03
N TYR A 125 2.73 18.30 14.26
CA TYR A 125 2.80 19.61 14.91
C TYR A 125 4.23 19.91 15.39
N ASP A 126 4.99 18.88 15.77
CA ASP A 126 6.34 19.02 16.32
C ASP A 126 7.38 19.39 15.24
N SER A 127 8.47 20.04 15.68
CA SER A 127 9.62 20.37 14.84
C SER A 127 10.50 19.17 14.54
N ASP A 128 10.59 18.26 15.51
CA ASP A 128 11.36 17.04 15.49
C ASP A 128 10.38 15.88 15.46
N VAL A 129 10.48 15.04 14.44
CA VAL A 129 9.61 13.87 14.24
C VAL A 129 10.48 12.61 14.24
N ASP A 130 9.87 11.44 14.39
CA ASP A 130 10.61 10.20 14.21
C ASP A 130 11.21 10.10 12.79
N ASP A 131 12.47 9.67 12.71
CA ASP A 131 13.10 9.29 11.44
C ASP A 131 12.60 7.91 11.03
N ILE A 132 11.57 7.90 10.17
CA ILE A 132 10.88 6.71 9.70
C ILE A 132 11.48 6.18 8.38
N VAL A 133 12.52 6.81 7.82
CA VAL A 133 13.03 6.45 6.48
C VAL A 133 13.50 5.00 6.41
N ALA A 134 14.27 4.53 7.39
CA ALA A 134 14.76 3.14 7.40
C ALA A 134 13.61 2.13 7.57
N MET A 135 12.65 2.44 8.43
CA MET A 135 11.47 1.59 8.67
C MET A 135 10.59 1.50 7.41
N GLU A 136 10.28 2.64 6.78
CA GLU A 136 9.48 2.67 5.55
C GLU A 136 10.22 2.01 4.38
N TYR A 137 11.53 2.18 4.27
CA TYR A 137 12.32 1.47 3.25
C TYR A 137 12.18 -0.05 3.39
N GLN A 138 12.35 -0.59 4.60
CA GLN A 138 12.17 -2.02 4.85
C GLN A 138 10.74 -2.47 4.61
N ARG A 139 9.74 -1.70 5.06
CA ARG A 139 8.33 -1.99 4.82
C ARG A 139 8.03 -2.06 3.32
N LEU A 140 8.53 -1.10 2.54
CA LEU A 140 8.33 -1.03 1.09
C LEU A 140 9.04 -2.14 0.30
N LEU A 141 10.11 -2.73 0.83
CA LEU A 141 10.71 -3.94 0.24
C LEU A 141 9.84 -5.19 0.40
N ILE A 142 9.03 -5.24 1.47
CA ILE A 142 8.10 -6.35 1.76
C ILE A 142 6.75 -6.10 1.06
N GLU A 143 6.29 -4.86 1.10
CA GLU A 143 5.02 -4.37 0.58
C GLU A 143 5.28 -3.21 -0.39
N PRO A 144 5.65 -3.49 -1.65
CA PRO A 144 5.92 -2.44 -2.63
C PRO A 144 4.69 -1.55 -2.81
N ALA A 145 4.88 -0.23 -2.69
CA ALA A 145 3.81 0.77 -2.76
C ALA A 145 3.07 0.86 -4.11
N ASP A 146 3.41 0.00 -5.07
CA ASP A 146 2.89 0.05 -6.43
C ASP A 146 1.54 -0.65 -6.62
N GLU A 147 0.88 -1.05 -5.54
CA GLU A 147 -0.57 -0.96 -5.55
C GLU A 147 -0.94 0.52 -5.37
N LYS A 148 -0.90 1.30 -6.47
CA LYS A 148 -1.80 2.48 -6.63
C LYS A 148 -3.12 2.10 -6.00
N PRO A 149 -3.85 2.95 -5.24
CA PRO A 149 -5.15 2.58 -4.70
C PRO A 149 -6.01 2.12 -5.88
N GLN A 150 -6.05 0.80 -6.06
CA GLN A 150 -6.66 0.21 -7.23
C GLN A 150 -8.11 0.47 -6.97
N SER A 151 -8.76 1.17 -7.89
CA SER A 151 -10.19 1.40 -7.77
C SER A 151 -10.82 0.05 -7.50
N LEU A 152 -11.49 -0.10 -6.36
CA LEU A 152 -12.28 -1.30 -6.03
C LEU A 152 -13.50 -1.43 -6.98
N ALA A 153 -13.55 -0.60 -8.03
CA ALA A 153 -14.50 -0.73 -9.10
C ALA A 153 -14.44 -2.15 -9.68
N PRO A 154 -15.59 -2.74 -9.96
CA PRO A 154 -15.68 -3.98 -10.70
C PRO A 154 -15.09 -3.83 -12.11
N LEU A 155 -14.77 -4.96 -12.73
CA LEU A 155 -14.40 -5.02 -14.15
C LEU A 155 -15.54 -4.50 -15.05
N TYR A 156 -16.78 -4.81 -14.70
CA TYR A 156 -17.98 -4.40 -15.44
C TYR A 156 -18.70 -3.24 -14.74
N PRO A 157 -18.86 -2.08 -15.39
CA PRO A 157 -19.60 -0.96 -14.80
C PRO A 157 -21.02 -1.36 -14.39
N GLY A 158 -21.37 -1.12 -13.14
CA GLY A 158 -22.69 -1.46 -12.60
C GLY A 158 -22.77 -2.83 -11.91
N ASP A 159 -21.71 -3.64 -11.96
CA ASP A 159 -21.58 -4.75 -11.01
C ASP A 159 -21.30 -4.22 -9.60
N GLY A 160 -21.65 -5.03 -8.61
CA GLY A 160 -21.37 -4.73 -7.21
C GLY A 160 -21.72 -5.92 -6.36
N ALA A 161 -20.80 -6.37 -5.52
CA ALA A 161 -21.01 -7.48 -4.59
C ALA A 161 -20.68 -7.05 -3.16
N TYR A 162 -21.46 -7.55 -2.22
CA TYR A 162 -21.18 -7.41 -0.80
C TYR A 162 -21.43 -8.73 -0.09
N VAL A 163 -20.43 -9.24 0.63
CA VAL A 163 -20.61 -10.41 1.49
C VAL A 163 -21.24 -9.94 2.79
N LEU A 164 -22.52 -10.24 2.97
CA LEU A 164 -23.28 -9.93 4.17
C LEU A 164 -22.76 -10.71 5.37
N GLU A 165 -22.53 -12.01 5.18
CA GLU A 165 -22.13 -12.92 6.24
C GLU A 165 -21.14 -13.97 5.72
N PHE A 166 -20.16 -14.28 6.56
CA PHE A 166 -19.29 -15.45 6.44
C PHE A 166 -19.71 -16.43 7.53
N LEU A 167 -20.33 -17.55 7.16
CA LEU A 167 -20.89 -18.51 8.10
C LEU A 167 -20.05 -19.79 8.16
N PRO A 168 -19.79 -20.33 9.37
CA PRO A 168 -20.03 -19.70 10.68
C PRO A 168 -19.12 -18.50 10.97
N MET A 169 -17.99 -18.39 10.26
CA MET A 169 -17.03 -17.29 10.40
C MET A 169 -16.19 -17.15 9.13
N ARG A 170 -15.36 -16.10 9.06
CA ARG A 170 -14.41 -15.89 7.95
C ARG A 170 -13.04 -16.53 8.19
N ILE A 171 -12.63 -16.61 9.46
CA ILE A 171 -11.32 -17.12 9.89
C ILE A 171 -11.56 -18.37 10.72
N TYR A 172 -10.97 -19.49 10.31
CA TYR A 172 -11.14 -20.79 10.93
C TYR A 172 -9.87 -21.20 11.67
N SER A 173 -10.02 -21.71 12.90
CA SER A 173 -8.96 -22.47 13.57
C SER A 173 -9.39 -23.93 13.61
N LYS A 174 -8.66 -24.78 12.90
CA LYS A 174 -9.05 -26.16 12.59
C LYS A 174 -7.90 -27.12 12.80
N LYS A 175 -8.21 -28.38 13.04
CA LYS A 175 -7.19 -29.43 13.14
C LYS A 175 -6.74 -29.85 11.75
N CYS A 176 -5.57 -30.47 11.64
CA CYS A 176 -5.21 -31.20 10.42
C CYS A 176 -6.18 -32.36 10.15
N TYR A 177 -6.45 -32.65 8.88
CA TYR A 177 -7.42 -33.66 8.41
C TYR A 177 -8.87 -33.44 8.86
N GLU A 178 -9.24 -32.19 9.17
CA GLU A 178 -10.61 -31.82 9.51
C GLU A 178 -11.35 -31.35 8.26
N GLN A 179 -12.63 -31.72 8.17
CA GLN A 179 -13.55 -31.20 7.16
C GLN A 179 -14.54 -30.25 7.81
N PHE A 180 -14.85 -29.14 7.13
CA PHE A 180 -15.84 -28.18 7.59
C PHE A 180 -16.46 -27.41 6.44
N ASP A 181 -17.71 -27.00 6.62
CA ASP A 181 -18.41 -26.21 5.62
C ASP A 181 -18.25 -24.71 5.89
N HIS A 182 -18.13 -23.97 4.79
CA HIS A 182 -18.15 -22.52 4.77
C HIS A 182 -19.27 -22.04 3.86
N THR A 183 -20.02 -21.03 4.31
CA THR A 183 -21.07 -20.40 3.50
C THR A 183 -20.86 -18.89 3.41
N TRP A 184 -20.85 -18.37 2.19
CA TRP A 184 -20.97 -16.94 1.92
C TRP A 184 -22.44 -16.58 1.73
N VAL A 185 -22.92 -15.54 2.42
CA VAL A 185 -24.18 -14.87 2.10
C VAL A 185 -23.83 -13.59 1.34
N ILE A 186 -24.16 -13.53 0.05
CA ILE A 186 -23.69 -12.48 -0.85
C ILE A 186 -24.90 -11.72 -1.40
N ARG A 187 -24.84 -10.38 -1.36
CA ARG A 187 -25.80 -9.48 -2.01
C ARG A 187 -25.23 -8.94 -3.31
N ASN A 188 -26.03 -8.92 -4.36
CA ASN A 188 -25.77 -8.09 -5.53
C ASN A 188 -26.13 -6.63 -5.19
N THR A 189 -25.11 -5.80 -4.95
CA THR A 189 -25.23 -4.38 -4.67
C THR A 189 -25.08 -3.50 -5.92
N GLY A 190 -24.83 -4.12 -7.07
CA GLY A 190 -24.79 -3.47 -8.36
C GLY A 190 -26.18 -3.07 -8.88
N ASN A 191 -26.19 -2.51 -10.09
CA ASN A 191 -27.39 -2.20 -10.85
C ASN A 191 -27.63 -3.16 -12.03
N GLN A 192 -26.73 -4.13 -12.25
CA GLN A 192 -26.88 -5.18 -13.26
C GLN A 192 -27.20 -6.54 -12.64
N THR A 193 -27.88 -7.39 -13.42
CA THR A 193 -28.09 -8.80 -13.04
C THR A 193 -26.81 -9.57 -13.31
N TRP A 194 -26.30 -10.31 -12.31
CA TRP A 194 -25.22 -11.26 -12.52
C TRP A 194 -25.74 -12.42 -13.38
N ARG A 195 -25.04 -12.75 -14.46
CA ARG A 195 -25.34 -13.89 -15.33
C ARG A 195 -24.06 -14.61 -15.69
N GLY A 196 -24.11 -15.94 -15.71
CA GLY A 196 -22.97 -16.78 -16.07
C GLY A 196 -21.73 -16.50 -15.22
N ARG A 197 -21.93 -16.22 -13.92
CA ARG A 197 -20.84 -15.99 -12.97
C ARG A 197 -20.57 -17.27 -12.20
N LYS A 198 -19.33 -17.45 -11.76
CA LYS A 198 -18.92 -18.54 -10.87
C LYS A 198 -17.96 -18.00 -9.81
N LEU A 199 -17.96 -18.62 -8.64
CA LEU A 199 -16.96 -18.34 -7.60
C LEU A 199 -15.83 -19.37 -7.75
N VAL A 200 -14.58 -18.93 -7.85
CA VAL A 200 -13.42 -19.79 -8.17
C VAL A 200 -12.35 -19.67 -7.10
N PHE A 201 -11.86 -20.81 -6.62
CA PHE A 201 -10.74 -20.91 -5.68
C PHE A 201 -9.41 -20.81 -6.45
N VAL A 202 -8.83 -19.62 -6.54
CA VAL A 202 -7.78 -19.34 -7.53
C VAL A 202 -6.38 -19.78 -7.12
N ASN A 203 -6.04 -19.70 -5.84
CA ASN A 203 -4.72 -20.12 -5.34
C ASN A 203 -4.75 -21.55 -4.77
N HIS A 204 -5.71 -22.38 -5.20
CA HIS A 204 -5.87 -23.76 -4.71
C HIS A 204 -4.62 -24.63 -4.93
N ALA A 205 -3.79 -24.30 -5.93
CA ALA A 205 -2.53 -25.00 -6.19
C ALA A 205 -1.44 -24.64 -5.16
N ASP A 206 -1.45 -23.41 -4.65
CA ASP A 206 -0.40 -22.84 -3.82
C ASP A 206 -0.64 -23.07 -2.32
N VAL A 207 -1.91 -23.12 -1.90
CA VAL A 207 -2.27 -23.43 -0.50
C VAL A 207 -2.51 -24.91 -0.29
N ARG A 208 -2.55 -25.35 0.98
CA ARG A 208 -2.79 -26.77 1.35
C ARG A 208 -4.25 -27.17 1.49
N PRO A 209 -5.15 -26.33 2.04
CA PRO A 209 -6.56 -26.67 2.11
C PRO A 209 -7.15 -27.01 0.73
N ARG A 210 -8.09 -27.94 0.69
CA ARG A 210 -8.76 -28.38 -0.54
C ARG A 210 -10.26 -28.30 -0.39
N THR A 211 -10.95 -28.11 -1.49
CA THR A 211 -12.40 -28.23 -1.60
C THR A 211 -12.74 -29.38 -2.57
N GLU A 212 -13.98 -29.86 -2.56
CA GLU A 212 -14.44 -30.91 -3.48
C GLU A 212 -14.33 -30.44 -4.95
N THR A 213 -14.72 -29.19 -5.20
CA THR A 213 -14.60 -28.51 -6.48
C THR A 213 -13.90 -27.17 -6.28
N ASN A 214 -13.07 -26.77 -7.23
CA ASN A 214 -12.38 -25.47 -7.18
C ASN A 214 -13.24 -24.31 -7.68
N TYR A 215 -14.51 -24.57 -8.03
CA TYR A 215 -15.44 -23.53 -8.46
C TYR A 215 -16.88 -23.88 -8.09
N ILE A 216 -17.72 -22.86 -7.96
CA ILE A 216 -19.13 -22.98 -7.65
C ILE A 216 -19.91 -22.05 -8.59
N GLU A 217 -20.85 -22.60 -9.35
CA GLU A 217 -21.71 -21.80 -10.22
C GLU A 217 -22.60 -20.86 -9.41
N ILE A 218 -22.70 -19.62 -9.86
CA ILE A 218 -23.58 -18.61 -9.25
C ILE A 218 -24.83 -18.52 -10.13
N PRO A 219 -26.04 -18.73 -9.57
CA PRO A 219 -27.27 -18.56 -10.34
C PRO A 219 -27.44 -17.10 -10.76
N ASP A 220 -28.34 -16.83 -11.71
CA ASP A 220 -28.62 -15.45 -12.09
C ASP A 220 -29.15 -14.63 -10.89
N VAL A 221 -28.48 -13.53 -10.54
CA VAL A 221 -28.81 -12.71 -9.35
C VAL A 221 -29.16 -11.30 -9.77
N ALA A 222 -30.43 -10.92 -9.63
CA ALA A 222 -30.88 -9.57 -9.89
C ALA A 222 -30.33 -8.55 -8.86
N PRO A 223 -30.26 -7.26 -9.21
CA PRO A 223 -29.88 -6.19 -8.27
C PRO A 223 -30.68 -6.25 -6.96
N GLY A 224 -29.97 -6.09 -5.83
CA GLY A 224 -30.52 -6.11 -4.49
C GLY A 224 -30.93 -7.48 -3.96
N LYS A 225 -30.70 -8.57 -4.71
CA LYS A 225 -30.97 -9.94 -4.25
C LYS A 225 -29.77 -10.56 -3.55
N ASP A 226 -30.10 -11.48 -2.64
CA ASP A 226 -29.13 -12.22 -1.83
C ASP A 226 -29.08 -13.68 -2.28
N ILE A 227 -27.88 -14.25 -2.22
CA ILE A 227 -27.63 -15.67 -2.46
C ILE A 227 -26.81 -16.27 -1.33
N LYS A 228 -26.91 -17.59 -1.17
CA LYS A 228 -26.07 -18.37 -0.27
C LYS A 228 -25.27 -19.37 -1.09
N ILE A 229 -23.95 -19.36 -0.92
CA ILE A 229 -23.03 -20.26 -1.59
C ILE A 229 -22.28 -21.02 -0.52
N THR A 230 -22.25 -22.35 -0.61
CA THR A 230 -21.60 -23.22 0.38
C THR A 230 -20.53 -24.07 -0.29
N THR A 231 -19.40 -24.26 0.40
CA THR A 231 -18.35 -25.20 0.02
C THR A 231 -17.83 -25.93 1.25
N SER A 232 -17.24 -27.12 1.06
CA SER A 232 -16.61 -27.89 2.13
C SER A 232 -15.09 -27.85 1.96
N PHE A 233 -14.38 -27.50 3.03
CA PHE A 233 -12.92 -27.47 3.09
C PHE A 233 -12.38 -28.69 3.82
N ASP A 234 -11.29 -29.28 3.31
CA ASP A 234 -10.43 -30.26 3.97
C ASP A 234 -9.07 -29.61 4.27
N THR A 235 -8.69 -29.53 5.54
CA THR A 235 -7.44 -28.87 5.98
C THR A 235 -6.17 -29.65 5.66
N ARG A 236 -6.29 -30.95 5.34
CA ARG A 236 -5.17 -31.85 5.05
C ARG A 236 -4.15 -31.96 6.20
N GLY A 237 -3.09 -32.72 5.98
CA GLY A 237 -2.08 -33.08 6.98
C GLY A 237 -0.97 -32.07 7.21
N PHE A 238 -1.25 -30.77 7.18
CA PHE A 238 -0.21 -29.74 7.28
C PHE A 238 -0.64 -28.57 8.18
N GLU A 239 0.18 -28.25 9.17
CA GLU A 239 -0.01 -27.02 9.95
C GLU A 239 0.35 -25.79 9.12
N GLY A 240 -0.31 -24.68 9.43
CA GLY A 240 0.01 -23.41 8.83
C GLY A 240 -1.13 -22.42 8.86
N HIS A 241 -0.83 -21.23 8.37
CA HIS A 241 -1.80 -20.18 8.11
C HIS A 241 -2.01 -20.11 6.59
N TYR A 242 -3.26 -20.23 6.16
CA TYR A 242 -3.62 -20.32 4.75
C TYR A 242 -4.72 -19.31 4.41
N ASP A 243 -4.41 -18.36 3.52
CA ASP A 243 -5.42 -17.52 2.90
C ASP A 243 -5.93 -18.19 1.62
N CYS A 244 -7.16 -18.70 1.68
CA CYS A 244 -7.85 -19.28 0.54
C CYS A 244 -8.53 -18.15 -0.23
N LEU A 245 -8.01 -17.84 -1.43
CA LEU A 245 -8.47 -16.73 -2.25
C LEU A 245 -9.56 -17.20 -3.21
N TRP A 246 -10.68 -16.49 -3.19
CA TRP A 246 -11.83 -16.76 -4.04
C TRP A 246 -12.17 -15.53 -4.87
N GLU A 247 -12.37 -15.73 -6.16
CA GLU A 247 -12.72 -14.70 -7.14
C GLU A 247 -14.09 -14.99 -7.73
N MET A 248 -14.87 -13.95 -8.01
CA MET A 248 -16.06 -14.11 -8.86
C MET A 248 -15.60 -13.92 -10.30
N GLN A 249 -15.68 -14.98 -11.10
CA GLN A 249 -15.29 -14.94 -12.52
C GLN A 249 -16.52 -15.00 -13.42
N ASP A 250 -16.38 -14.41 -14.61
CA ASP A 250 -17.35 -14.54 -15.70
C ASP A 250 -17.19 -15.85 -16.49
N SER A 251 -17.97 -15.99 -17.57
CA SER A 251 -17.92 -17.13 -18.47
C SER A 251 -16.60 -17.26 -19.27
N GLU A 252 -15.84 -16.16 -19.39
CA GLU A 252 -14.54 -16.11 -20.07
C GLU A 252 -13.37 -16.32 -19.10
N GLY A 253 -13.63 -16.36 -17.78
CA GLY A 253 -12.63 -16.51 -16.73
C GLY A 253 -12.06 -15.19 -16.20
N ASN A 254 -12.63 -14.04 -16.56
CA ASN A 254 -12.17 -12.75 -16.05
C ASN A 254 -12.68 -12.51 -14.62
N ASP A 255 -11.83 -12.00 -13.73
CA ASP A 255 -12.24 -11.58 -12.39
C ASP A 255 -13.15 -10.34 -12.49
N CYS A 256 -14.36 -10.46 -11.95
CA CYS A 256 -15.36 -9.40 -11.91
C CYS A 256 -14.96 -8.28 -10.94
N PHE A 257 -14.08 -8.56 -9.97
CA PHE A 257 -13.61 -7.64 -8.93
C PHE A 257 -12.07 -7.70 -8.77
N PRO A 258 -11.30 -7.41 -9.84
CA PRO A 258 -9.85 -7.72 -9.95
C PRO A 258 -8.99 -7.05 -8.88
N ASN A 259 -9.48 -5.94 -8.32
CA ASN A 259 -8.78 -5.12 -7.35
C ASN A 259 -9.26 -5.37 -5.90
N ASN A 260 -10.21 -6.30 -5.71
CA ASN A 260 -10.78 -6.65 -4.40
C ASN A 260 -10.56 -8.13 -4.08
N LYS A 261 -9.29 -8.58 -4.14
CA LYS A 261 -8.86 -9.97 -3.94
C LYS A 261 -9.32 -10.60 -2.62
N ARG A 262 -9.67 -9.78 -1.63
CA ARG A 262 -10.13 -10.23 -0.30
C ARG A 262 -11.64 -10.23 -0.14
N LEU A 263 -12.41 -9.95 -1.19
CA LEU A 263 -13.88 -9.86 -1.09
C LEU A 263 -14.51 -11.17 -0.60
N PHE A 264 -14.06 -12.31 -1.12
CA PHE A 264 -14.58 -13.64 -0.79
C PHE A 264 -13.59 -14.52 -0.03
N ASN A 265 -12.45 -13.97 0.41
CA ASN A 265 -11.37 -14.71 1.07
C ASN A 265 -11.84 -15.42 2.35
N VAL A 266 -11.31 -16.63 2.54
CA VAL A 266 -11.43 -17.44 3.76
C VAL A 266 -10.03 -17.70 4.30
N THR A 267 -9.82 -17.49 5.59
CA THR A 267 -8.53 -17.75 6.24
C THR A 267 -8.64 -18.99 7.11
N ILE A 268 -7.67 -19.90 7.01
CA ILE A 268 -7.65 -21.16 7.75
C ILE A 268 -6.31 -21.29 8.47
N GLU A 269 -6.36 -21.40 9.79
CA GLU A 269 -5.25 -21.81 10.63
C GLU A 269 -5.39 -23.31 10.93
N SER A 270 -4.44 -24.12 10.46
CA SER A 270 -4.38 -25.54 10.76
C SER A 270 -3.29 -25.85 11.78
N LYS A 271 -3.62 -26.65 12.80
CA LYS A 271 -2.69 -27.13 13.83
C LYS A 271 -2.82 -28.64 14.04
N PHE A 272 -1.71 -29.31 14.34
CA PHE A 272 -1.68 -30.66 14.86
C PHE A 272 -2.13 -30.66 16.31
N GLU A 273 -2.85 -31.70 16.68
CA GLU A 273 -3.20 -31.91 18.06
C GLU A 273 -2.02 -32.58 18.77
N ILE A 274 -1.39 -31.88 19.70
CA ILE A 274 -0.45 -32.48 20.63
C ILE A 274 -1.30 -33.24 21.65
N LYS A 275 -1.17 -34.58 21.66
CA LYS A 275 -1.78 -35.44 22.67
C LYS A 275 -1.12 -35.27 24.04
#